data_AF-A0A3M0W1F9-F1
#
_entry.id   AF-A0A3M0W1F9-F1
#
_cell.length_a   1.000
_cell.length_b   1.000
_cell.length_c   1.000
_cell.angle_alpha   90.00
_cell.angle_beta   90.00
_cell.angle_gamma   90.00
#
_symmetry.space_group_name_H-M   'P 1'
#
loop_
_entity.id
_entity.type
_entity.pdbx_description
1 polymer ?
#
loop_
_entity_poly.entity_id
_entity_poly.type
_entity_poly.pdbx_seq_one_letter_code
_entity_poly.pdbx_strand_id
1 'polypeptide(L)'
;MPEYDFLVGTFNTAHIYTLTFSLAEERGGKSSLAIAKRHDAIGSHSWLHLTPPFDTAQPFPAQPRGQSTVARRNLYATAWTEPPSVVAYAVESPTSIKLLGQGRTKARSGYVTASDKAVYSAGGATGEVFAIDPATGGFLPPPSPQGQAQAAPSQPTTTTTAPIQTSALSSTRSSLSSSSASLPASSSTSSTSSSLSIVEPLQILSFVEATGNQKDDGSVLDFGGLRHGAHSADLSPDGSLLYVADIGRNAIWTYNIDTKHDGRLELAEKLISPRTNDGPRHVWPHPAGKVVYVLQEHTSHVDVFDLAPGPKLQHVQGVRIIPDALKEQDFWADEVRNSLSNGAAPRWIYASTRGLEASTKGWLAVIAVDADGHVDTSAGDKGVVALWETPTSGGWANAVQPGPTVDGVEYLALTDSEDGWVFVVSWDGKEIKEVARQKLDPGAGAATAVWL
;
A
#
# COMPACT_ATOMS: atom_id res chain seq x y z
N MET A 1 3.29 -12.23 29.84
CA MET A 1 2.23 -11.83 28.90
C MET A 1 2.79 -11.93 27.51
N PRO A 2 2.12 -12.59 26.56
CA PRO A 2 2.59 -12.58 25.18
C PRO A 2 2.51 -11.14 24.64
N GLU A 3 3.62 -10.69 24.06
CA GLU A 3 3.77 -9.36 23.48
C GLU A 3 3.94 -9.49 21.97
N TYR A 4 3.26 -8.63 21.22
CA TYR A 4 3.30 -8.61 19.77
C TYR A 4 3.65 -7.21 19.30
N ASP A 5 4.65 -7.11 18.43
CA ASP A 5 5.12 -5.83 17.92
C ASP A 5 4.56 -5.58 16.52
N PHE A 6 4.28 -4.32 16.22
CA PHE A 6 3.90 -3.90 14.87
C PHE A 6 4.35 -2.48 14.60
N LEU A 7 4.55 -2.19 13.31
CA LEU A 7 4.96 -0.87 12.83
C LEU A 7 3.74 -0.09 12.33
N VAL A 8 3.74 1.22 12.57
CA VAL A 8 2.68 2.14 12.13
C VAL A 8 3.31 3.32 11.38
N GLY A 9 2.88 3.51 10.13
CA GLY A 9 3.19 4.68 9.32
C GLY A 9 2.28 5.86 9.68
N THR A 10 2.65 7.07 9.24
CA THR A 10 1.83 8.27 9.47
C THR A 10 1.72 9.12 8.21
N PHE A 11 0.62 9.86 8.07
CA PHE A 11 0.36 10.71 6.91
C PHE A 11 1.08 12.06 6.94
N ASN A 12 1.44 12.55 8.12
CA ASN A 12 1.80 13.95 8.34
C ASN A 12 3.02 14.16 9.24
N THR A 13 3.69 13.08 9.66
CA THR A 13 4.99 13.15 10.32
C THR A 13 6.01 12.26 9.62
N ALA A 14 7.28 12.58 9.76
CA ALA A 14 8.37 11.77 9.20
C ALA A 14 8.83 10.72 10.23
N HIS A 15 7.90 9.91 10.71
CA HIS A 15 8.18 8.86 11.68
C HIS A 15 7.49 7.55 11.32
N ILE A 16 8.14 6.46 11.74
CA ILE A 16 7.53 5.13 11.88
C ILE A 16 7.48 4.82 13.38
N TYR A 17 6.33 4.37 13.87
CA TYR A 17 6.15 4.00 15.26
C TYR A 17 6.15 2.48 15.40
N THR A 18 6.95 1.94 16.31
CA THR A 18 6.78 0.57 16.80
C THR A 18 5.87 0.60 18.01
N LEU A 19 4.77 -0.15 17.95
CA LEU A 19 3.88 -0.37 19.08
C LEU A 19 4.00 -1.81 19.56
N THR A 20 3.86 -2.00 20.86
CA THR A 20 3.80 -3.32 21.52
C THR A 20 2.41 -3.53 22.09
N PHE A 21 1.74 -4.57 21.61
CA PHE A 21 0.50 -5.08 22.17
C PHE A 21 0.80 -6.18 23.19
N SER A 22 0.45 -5.95 24.46
CA SER A 22 0.57 -6.95 25.52
C SER A 22 -0.79 -7.56 25.80
N LEU A 23 -0.93 -8.86 25.54
CA LEU A 23 -2.19 -9.59 25.75
C LEU A 23 -2.32 -10.05 27.21
N ALA A 24 -3.49 -9.81 27.81
CA ALA A 24 -3.79 -10.26 29.15
C ALA A 24 -3.79 -11.80 29.27
N GLU A 25 -3.15 -12.34 30.31
CA GLU A 25 -3.02 -13.80 30.54
C GLU A 25 -4.30 -14.45 31.09
N GLU A 26 -5.11 -13.69 31.83
CA GLU A 26 -6.32 -14.21 32.48
C GLU A 26 -7.59 -13.60 31.89
N ARG A 27 -8.66 -14.40 31.90
CA ARG A 27 -9.99 -13.98 31.44
C ARG A 27 -10.51 -12.85 32.33
N GLY A 28 -10.47 -11.61 31.82
CA GLY A 28 -10.85 -10.39 32.56
C GLY A 28 -9.67 -9.47 32.91
N GLY A 29 -8.43 -9.88 32.62
CA GLY A 29 -7.28 -8.97 32.62
C GLY A 29 -7.36 -7.94 31.50
N LYS A 30 -6.64 -6.83 31.64
CA LYS A 30 -6.66 -5.72 30.67
C LYS A 30 -5.43 -5.80 29.76
N SER A 31 -5.66 -6.04 28.48
CA SER A 31 -4.61 -5.90 27.46
C SER A 31 -4.18 -4.43 27.33
N SER A 32 -2.95 -4.20 26.88
CA SER A 32 -2.40 -2.86 26.72
C SER A 32 -1.73 -2.69 25.37
N LEU A 33 -1.63 -1.43 24.95
CA LEU A 33 -0.91 -1.01 23.76
C LEU A 33 -0.04 0.17 24.15
N ALA A 34 1.24 0.13 23.77
CA ALA A 34 2.20 1.18 24.10
C ALA A 34 3.16 1.44 22.93
N ILE A 35 3.63 2.68 22.80
CA ILE A 35 4.70 3.03 21.87
C ILE A 35 6.02 2.50 22.43
N ALA A 36 6.63 1.52 21.76
CA ALA A 36 7.93 0.97 22.13
C ALA A 36 9.08 1.82 21.57
N LYS A 37 8.92 2.33 20.34
CA LYS A 37 9.93 3.13 19.68
C LYS A 37 9.31 4.08 18.66
N ARG A 38 9.83 5.30 18.60
CA ARG A 38 9.68 6.19 17.46
C ARG A 38 10.97 6.16 16.64
N HIS A 39 10.84 5.91 15.35
CA HIS A 39 11.95 5.91 14.40
C HIS A 39 11.83 7.13 13.50
N ASP A 40 12.93 7.85 13.34
CA ASP A 40 13.00 8.92 12.35
C ASP A 40 12.97 8.32 10.95
N ALA A 41 12.19 8.93 10.08
CA ALA A 41 12.04 8.52 8.70
C ALA A 41 12.32 9.70 7.75
N ILE A 42 12.49 9.42 6.46
CA ILE A 42 12.81 10.47 5.48
C ILE A 42 11.60 11.29 5.05
N GLY A 43 10.39 10.79 5.35
CA GLY A 43 9.12 11.42 5.00
C GLY A 43 7.96 10.67 5.62
N SER A 44 6.75 11.14 5.34
CA SER A 44 5.52 10.45 5.77
C SER A 44 5.29 9.18 4.97
N HIS A 45 4.79 8.16 5.65
CA HIS A 45 4.53 6.84 5.10
C HIS A 45 3.04 6.51 5.21
N SER A 46 2.30 6.74 4.14
CA SER A 46 0.87 6.42 4.06
C SER A 46 0.60 4.92 3.94
N TRP A 47 1.58 4.16 3.45
CA TRP A 47 1.47 2.72 3.27
C TRP A 47 2.77 2.01 3.63
N LEU A 48 2.64 0.84 4.24
CA LEU A 48 3.72 -0.06 4.66
C LEU A 48 3.50 -1.46 4.07
N HIS A 49 4.56 -2.08 3.57
CA HIS A 49 4.54 -3.46 3.10
C HIS A 49 5.77 -4.20 3.63
N LEU A 50 5.56 -5.35 4.27
CA LEU A 50 6.62 -6.08 4.97
C LEU A 50 6.82 -7.46 4.32
N THR A 51 8.06 -7.78 3.96
CA THR A 51 8.42 -9.05 3.32
C THR A 51 8.89 -10.11 4.32
N PRO A 52 8.73 -11.42 4.02
CA PRO A 52 7.96 -11.94 2.89
C PRO A 52 6.47 -11.68 3.09
N PRO A 53 5.72 -11.33 2.04
CA PRO A 53 4.29 -11.05 2.17
C PRO A 53 3.52 -12.32 2.60
N PHE A 54 3.97 -13.50 2.14
CA PHE A 54 3.40 -14.80 2.43
C PHE A 54 4.47 -15.87 2.17
N ASP A 55 4.93 -16.59 3.19
CA ASP A 55 5.47 -17.93 2.93
C ASP A 55 4.25 -18.83 2.68
N THR A 56 4.09 -19.32 1.45
CA THR A 56 2.96 -20.17 1.03
C THR A 56 2.95 -21.53 1.74
N ALA A 57 4.04 -21.90 2.43
CA ALA A 57 4.07 -23.07 3.28
C ALA A 57 3.57 -22.80 4.71
N GLN A 58 3.64 -21.54 5.19
CA GLN A 58 3.19 -21.10 6.51
C GLN A 58 2.89 -19.59 6.46
N PRO A 59 1.62 -19.12 6.44
CA PRO A 59 1.35 -17.71 6.67
C PRO A 59 1.97 -17.37 8.02
N PHE A 60 2.95 -16.47 8.10
CA PHE A 60 3.59 -16.13 9.37
C PHE A 60 2.58 -15.30 10.18
N PRO A 61 1.85 -15.85 11.18
CA PRO A 61 1.16 -14.99 12.12
C PRO A 61 2.21 -14.13 12.82
N ALA A 62 1.82 -12.93 13.26
CA ALA A 62 2.63 -12.14 14.17
C ALA A 62 3.10 -13.03 15.32
N GLN A 63 4.41 -13.12 15.53
CA GLN A 63 4.96 -14.02 16.54
C GLN A 63 5.14 -13.29 17.87
N PRO A 64 4.97 -13.98 19.01
CA PRO A 64 5.32 -13.39 20.30
C PRO A 64 6.77 -12.90 20.30
N ARG A 65 7.01 -11.78 20.97
CA ARG A 65 8.34 -11.23 21.17
C ARG A 65 9.28 -12.30 21.74
N GLY A 66 10.48 -12.38 21.15
CA GLY A 66 11.50 -13.37 21.53
C GLY A 66 11.29 -14.77 20.95
N GLN A 67 10.21 -15.00 20.20
CA GLN A 67 9.96 -16.27 19.50
C GLN A 67 10.13 -16.17 17.97
N SER A 68 10.28 -14.95 17.42
CA SER A 68 10.53 -14.75 15.99
C SER A 68 11.82 -15.46 15.54
N THR A 69 11.67 -16.38 14.59
CA THR A 69 12.79 -17.10 13.96
C THR A 69 13.37 -16.36 12.76
N VAL A 70 12.75 -15.26 12.32
CA VAL A 70 13.17 -14.48 11.16
C VAL A 70 14.15 -13.39 11.60
N ALA A 71 15.43 -13.57 11.25
CA ALA A 71 16.51 -12.70 11.71
C ALA A 71 16.49 -11.26 11.13
N ARG A 72 15.82 -11.05 9.99
CA ARG A 72 15.68 -9.75 9.31
C ARG A 72 14.54 -9.80 8.29
N ARG A 73 13.76 -8.72 8.22
CA ARG A 73 12.71 -8.50 7.20
C ARG A 73 12.96 -7.21 6.44
N ASN A 74 12.48 -7.08 5.20
CA ASN A 74 12.51 -5.79 4.49
C ASN A 74 11.13 -5.14 4.54
N LEU A 75 11.10 -3.88 4.97
CA LEU A 75 9.93 -3.02 4.96
C LEU A 75 10.05 -2.06 3.78
N TYR A 76 9.07 -2.10 2.89
CA TYR A 76 8.89 -1.13 1.83
C TYR A 76 7.78 -0.16 2.22
N ALA A 77 7.97 1.12 1.92
CA ALA A 77 6.97 2.14 2.24
C ALA A 77 6.89 3.19 1.14
N THR A 78 5.70 3.74 0.94
CA THR A 78 5.52 5.03 0.25
C THR A 78 6.22 6.12 1.02
N ALA A 79 6.89 7.08 0.40
CA ALA A 79 7.50 8.21 1.10
C ALA A 79 7.11 9.54 0.46
N TRP A 80 6.35 10.36 1.19
CA TRP A 80 5.90 11.67 0.71
C TRP A 80 6.99 12.74 0.83
N THR A 81 8.10 12.52 0.14
CA THR A 81 9.25 13.42 0.01
C THR A 81 9.10 14.37 -1.18
N GLU A 82 10.02 15.33 -1.31
CA GLU A 82 10.17 16.15 -2.52
C GLU A 82 11.62 15.99 -3.04
N PRO A 83 11.83 15.34 -4.21
CA PRO A 83 10.84 14.70 -5.08
C PRO A 83 10.16 13.47 -4.42
N PRO A 84 8.97 13.05 -4.88
CA PRO A 84 8.25 11.91 -4.30
C PRO A 84 9.02 10.60 -4.51
N SER A 85 8.90 9.69 -3.55
CA SER A 85 9.65 8.44 -3.55
C SER A 85 8.94 7.28 -2.87
N VAL A 86 9.51 6.08 -3.02
CA VAL A 86 9.33 4.92 -2.15
C VAL A 86 10.65 4.62 -1.45
N VAL A 87 10.59 3.89 -0.34
CA VAL A 87 11.76 3.56 0.48
C VAL A 87 11.82 2.09 0.82
N ALA A 88 13.04 1.61 1.05
CA ALA A 88 13.32 0.29 1.59
C ALA A 88 14.03 0.43 2.94
N TYR A 89 13.58 -0.32 3.94
CA TYR A 89 14.23 -0.45 5.24
C TYR A 89 14.54 -1.92 5.54
N ALA A 90 15.63 -2.17 6.24
CA ALA A 90 15.86 -3.42 6.95
C ALA A 90 15.25 -3.30 8.35
N VAL A 91 14.36 -4.23 8.69
CA VAL A 91 13.86 -4.43 10.06
C VAL A 91 14.72 -5.51 10.70
N GLU A 92 15.69 -5.09 11.51
CA GLU A 92 16.62 -5.97 12.23
C GLU A 92 16.02 -6.41 13.58
N SER A 93 15.18 -5.56 14.16
CA SER A 93 14.36 -5.87 15.32
C SER A 93 13.18 -4.88 15.40
N PRO A 94 12.19 -5.09 16.27
CA PRO A 94 11.11 -4.13 16.47
C PRO A 94 11.59 -2.70 16.77
N THR A 95 12.77 -2.54 17.37
CA THR A 95 13.34 -1.24 17.74
C THR A 95 14.56 -0.85 16.92
N SER A 96 14.90 -1.61 15.86
CA SER A 96 15.99 -1.30 14.92
C SER A 96 15.49 -1.42 13.48
N ILE A 97 15.15 -0.28 12.88
CA ILE A 97 14.87 -0.17 11.45
C ILE A 97 15.94 0.70 10.79
N LYS A 98 16.52 0.22 9.69
CA LYS A 98 17.62 0.88 9.00
C LYS A 98 17.25 1.17 7.56
N LEU A 99 17.33 2.44 7.14
CA LEU A 99 17.12 2.82 5.76
C LEU A 99 18.15 2.16 4.84
N LEU A 100 17.69 1.48 3.80
CA LEU A 100 18.50 0.83 2.77
C LEU A 100 18.63 1.71 1.52
N GLY A 101 17.60 2.46 1.19
CA GLY A 101 17.60 3.33 0.02
C GLY A 101 16.22 3.88 -0.31
N GLN A 102 16.19 4.71 -1.36
CA GLN A 102 14.99 5.36 -1.86
C GLN A 102 14.91 5.24 -3.39
N GLY A 103 13.71 4.99 -3.90
CA GLY A 103 13.37 4.94 -5.32
C GLY A 103 12.48 6.11 -5.70
N ARG A 104 12.82 6.84 -6.77
CA ARG A 104 12.05 8.00 -7.23
C ARG A 104 10.75 7.55 -7.87
N THR A 105 9.64 8.20 -7.52
CA THR A 105 8.35 8.00 -8.17
C THR A 105 8.00 9.22 -9.00
N LYS A 106 7.16 9.04 -10.03
CA LYS A 106 6.75 10.16 -10.90
C LYS A 106 5.67 11.01 -10.24
N ALA A 107 4.76 10.36 -9.52
CA ALA A 107 3.73 10.99 -8.69
C ALA A 107 3.88 10.53 -7.23
N ARG A 108 3.14 11.15 -6.31
CA ARG A 108 3.10 10.71 -4.91
C ARG A 108 2.42 9.34 -4.83
N SER A 109 3.18 8.29 -4.54
CA SER A 109 2.62 6.95 -4.41
C SER A 109 1.70 6.82 -3.20
N GLY A 110 0.59 6.11 -3.39
CA GLY A 110 -0.36 5.75 -2.34
C GLY A 110 -0.12 4.37 -1.76
N TYR A 111 0.54 3.52 -2.52
CA TYR A 111 0.71 2.12 -2.17
C TYR A 111 2.05 1.58 -2.64
N VAL A 112 2.52 0.56 -1.93
CA VAL A 112 3.64 -0.29 -2.34
C VAL A 112 3.37 -1.75 -1.99
N THR A 113 3.83 -2.64 -2.83
CA THR A 113 3.91 -4.09 -2.55
C THR A 113 5.21 -4.64 -3.13
N ALA A 114 5.65 -5.80 -2.68
CA ALA A 114 6.92 -6.36 -3.10
C ALA A 114 6.85 -7.88 -3.31
N SER A 115 7.55 -8.32 -4.35
CA SER A 115 7.96 -9.71 -4.57
C SER A 115 9.38 -9.92 -4.04
N ASP A 116 9.92 -11.12 -4.26
CA ASP A 116 11.35 -11.41 -4.05
C ASP A 116 12.28 -10.74 -5.10
N LYS A 117 11.71 -10.16 -6.17
CA LYS A 117 12.44 -9.58 -7.31
C LYS A 117 12.33 -8.09 -7.46
N ALA A 118 11.14 -7.55 -7.17
CA ALA A 118 10.83 -6.16 -7.40
C ALA A 118 9.81 -5.62 -6.40
N VAL A 119 9.89 -4.31 -6.20
CA VAL A 119 8.89 -3.49 -5.53
C VAL A 119 8.04 -2.80 -6.57
N TYR A 120 6.73 -2.80 -6.34
CA TYR A 120 5.73 -2.19 -7.19
C TYR A 120 5.07 -1.05 -6.42
N SER A 121 4.99 0.12 -7.03
CA SER A 121 4.24 1.26 -6.49
C SER A 121 3.11 1.67 -7.41
N ALA A 122 2.06 2.19 -6.82
CA ALA A 122 0.93 2.80 -7.51
C ALA A 122 0.50 4.09 -6.81
N GLY A 123 0.19 5.12 -7.58
CA GLY A 123 -0.34 6.38 -7.07
C GLY A 123 -0.79 7.29 -8.20
N GLY A 124 -2.04 7.74 -8.15
CA GLY A 124 -2.56 8.69 -9.12
C GLY A 124 -2.56 8.14 -10.53
N ALA A 125 -1.89 8.81 -11.44
CA ALA A 125 -1.82 8.45 -12.85
C ALA A 125 -0.70 7.46 -13.20
N THR A 126 0.19 7.13 -12.27
CA THR A 126 1.41 6.37 -12.56
C THR A 126 1.64 5.25 -11.56
N GLY A 127 2.42 4.26 -12.00
CA GLY A 127 3.02 3.26 -11.13
C GLY A 127 4.46 3.03 -11.53
N GLU A 128 5.22 2.37 -10.68
CA GLU A 128 6.64 2.14 -10.90
C GLU A 128 7.05 0.74 -10.46
N VAL A 129 8.05 0.19 -11.14
CA VAL A 129 8.71 -1.07 -10.79
C VAL A 129 10.14 -0.76 -10.41
N PHE A 130 10.59 -1.24 -9.26
CA PHE A 130 11.98 -1.13 -8.81
C PHE A 130 12.56 -2.52 -8.59
N ALA A 131 13.68 -2.83 -9.25
CA ALA A 131 14.42 -4.04 -8.95
C ALA A 131 15.02 -3.96 -7.54
N ILE A 132 15.07 -5.11 -6.84
CA ILE A 132 15.70 -5.20 -5.53
C ILE A 132 16.90 -6.14 -5.54
N ASP A 133 17.88 -5.84 -4.70
CA ASP A 133 18.98 -6.74 -4.39
C ASP A 133 18.45 -7.90 -3.52
N PRO A 134 18.48 -9.16 -3.99
CA PRO A 134 17.93 -10.29 -3.25
C PRO A 134 18.66 -10.54 -1.91
N ALA A 135 19.91 -10.08 -1.76
CA ALA A 135 20.66 -10.25 -0.52
C ALA A 135 20.29 -9.21 0.54
N THR A 136 19.92 -7.99 0.13
CA THR A 136 19.72 -6.86 1.05
C THR A 136 18.31 -6.32 1.08
N GLY A 137 17.52 -6.51 0.02
CA GLY A 137 16.24 -5.87 -0.22
C GLY A 137 16.32 -4.41 -0.68
N GLY A 138 17.51 -3.84 -0.83
CA GLY A 138 17.70 -2.47 -1.29
C GLY A 138 17.41 -2.32 -2.79
N PHE A 139 17.03 -1.11 -3.22
CA PHE A 139 16.77 -0.82 -4.62
C PHE A 139 18.03 -0.88 -5.48
N LEU A 140 17.91 -1.44 -6.68
CA LEU A 140 18.97 -1.50 -7.69
C LEU A 140 18.71 -0.49 -8.80
N PRO A 141 19.75 0.21 -9.30
CA PRO A 141 19.61 1.06 -10.47
C PRO A 141 19.26 0.24 -11.72
N PRO A 142 18.50 0.82 -12.67
CA PRO A 142 18.21 0.15 -13.93
C PRO A 142 19.51 -0.14 -14.69
N PRO A 143 19.58 -1.25 -15.45
CA PRO A 143 20.78 -1.60 -16.20
C PRO A 143 21.14 -0.50 -17.20
N SER A 144 22.43 -0.15 -17.28
CA SER A 144 22.93 0.84 -18.24
C SER A 144 22.59 0.43 -19.68
N PRO A 145 22.22 1.36 -20.56
CA PRO A 145 21.85 1.07 -21.96
C PRO A 145 22.90 0.34 -22.81
N GLN A 146 24.13 0.15 -22.32
CA GLN A 146 25.26 -0.38 -23.10
C GLN A 146 25.38 -1.91 -23.13
N GLY A 147 24.45 -2.66 -22.52
CA GLY A 147 24.49 -4.13 -22.46
C GLY A 147 23.53 -4.88 -23.39
N GLN A 148 22.59 -4.21 -24.05
CA GLN A 148 21.73 -4.84 -25.05
C GLN A 148 22.41 -4.77 -26.41
N ALA A 149 23.00 -5.88 -26.86
CA ALA A 149 23.41 -6.03 -28.24
C ALA A 149 22.19 -5.74 -29.14
N GLN A 150 22.25 -4.61 -29.85
CA GLN A 150 21.26 -4.24 -30.83
C GLN A 150 21.18 -5.34 -31.90
N ALA A 151 20.16 -6.19 -31.82
CA ALA A 151 19.68 -6.89 -32.99
C ALA A 151 19.12 -5.82 -33.93
N ALA A 152 19.94 -5.43 -34.91
CA ALA A 152 19.59 -4.41 -35.89
C ALA A 152 18.29 -4.80 -36.62
N PRO A 153 17.27 -3.93 -36.67
CA PRO A 153 16.16 -4.13 -37.59
C PRO A 153 16.70 -3.99 -39.02
N SER A 154 16.47 -5.02 -39.83
CA SER A 154 16.76 -4.98 -41.26
C SER A 154 15.82 -3.99 -41.92
N GLN A 155 16.33 -2.80 -42.28
CA GLN A 155 15.61 -1.88 -43.17
C GLN A 155 16.00 -2.11 -44.63
N PRO A 156 15.02 -2.01 -45.55
CA PRO A 156 15.28 -2.08 -46.98
C PRO A 156 15.85 -0.76 -47.52
N THR A 157 16.73 -0.90 -48.50
CA THR A 157 17.46 0.13 -49.24
C THR A 157 16.57 1.02 -50.11
N THR A 158 16.70 2.34 -50.02
CA THR A 158 16.57 3.26 -51.18
C THR A 158 17.34 4.59 -50.96
N THR A 159 18.40 4.73 -51.76
CA THR A 159 18.97 5.89 -52.47
C THR A 159 18.67 7.35 -52.10
N THR A 160 19.73 8.02 -51.63
CA THR A 160 20.28 9.38 -51.87
C THR A 160 19.49 10.44 -52.66
N THR A 161 19.30 11.62 -52.06
CA THR A 161 19.72 12.93 -52.63
C THR A 161 19.75 14.04 -51.57
N ALA A 162 20.83 14.85 -51.56
CA ALA A 162 21.01 16.13 -50.87
C ALA A 162 21.25 17.22 -51.96
N PRO A 163 21.38 18.56 -51.70
CA PRO A 163 21.58 19.26 -50.42
C PRO A 163 20.84 20.64 -50.31
N ILE A 164 21.08 21.40 -49.22
CA ILE A 164 21.64 22.79 -49.22
C ILE A 164 21.60 23.38 -47.78
N GLN A 165 22.73 24.00 -47.38
CA GLN A 165 22.93 24.80 -46.17
C GLN A 165 22.37 26.22 -46.32
N THR A 166 21.91 26.83 -45.21
CA THR A 166 22.20 28.24 -44.88
C THR A 166 22.21 28.48 -43.37
N SER A 167 23.14 29.31 -42.96
CA SER A 167 23.44 29.83 -41.61
C SER A 167 22.53 30.99 -41.18
N ALA A 168 22.31 31.18 -39.87
CA ALA A 168 22.83 32.35 -39.12
C ALA A 168 22.14 32.62 -37.76
N LEU A 169 23.01 32.93 -36.79
CA LEU A 169 22.99 33.99 -35.76
C LEU A 169 22.17 33.92 -34.47
N SER A 170 22.96 34.20 -33.43
CA SER A 170 22.73 34.35 -31.98
C SER A 170 21.96 35.62 -31.62
N SER A 171 21.28 35.59 -30.47
CA SER A 171 21.00 36.78 -29.65
C SER A 171 20.88 36.40 -28.18
N THR A 172 21.80 36.92 -27.38
CA THR A 172 21.81 36.91 -25.91
C THR A 172 20.88 37.99 -25.36
N ARG A 173 20.28 37.74 -24.18
CA ARG A 173 19.79 38.80 -23.29
C ARG A 173 20.18 38.51 -21.84
N SER A 174 20.71 39.56 -21.22
CA SER A 174 21.16 39.69 -19.84
C SER A 174 20.19 40.56 -19.03
N SER A 175 20.07 40.29 -17.73
CA SER A 175 19.80 41.29 -16.67
C SER A 175 19.93 40.57 -15.31
N LEU A 176 21.06 40.74 -14.62
CA LEU A 176 21.31 41.72 -13.55
C LEU A 176 20.75 41.29 -12.18
N SER A 177 21.70 40.90 -11.34
CA SER A 177 21.61 40.53 -9.92
C SER A 177 21.54 41.76 -9.01
N SER A 178 20.82 41.63 -7.88
CA SER A 178 20.99 42.46 -6.69
C SER A 178 21.68 41.65 -5.59
N SER A 179 22.78 42.19 -5.09
CA SER A 179 23.61 41.69 -4.00
C SER A 179 23.08 42.07 -2.61
N SER A 180 23.20 41.19 -1.63
CA SER A 180 23.41 41.59 -0.22
C SER A 180 24.11 40.52 0.62
N ALA A 181 25.31 40.90 1.06
CA ALA A 181 25.98 40.65 2.35
C ALA A 181 26.06 39.23 2.95
N SER A 182 27.31 38.74 2.97
CA SER A 182 27.86 37.65 3.76
C SER A 182 28.12 38.01 5.23
N LEU A 183 27.91 37.06 6.14
CA LEU A 183 28.50 36.98 7.49
C LEU A 183 29.13 35.57 7.69
N PRO A 184 30.18 35.43 8.51
CA PRO A 184 31.11 34.29 8.42
C PRO A 184 30.60 33.05 9.16
N ALA A 185 30.82 31.89 8.54
CA ALA A 185 30.57 30.57 9.11
C ALA A 185 31.65 30.21 10.15
N SER A 186 31.21 29.77 11.33
CA SER A 186 32.02 29.03 12.28
C SER A 186 32.24 27.60 11.78
N SER A 187 33.49 27.16 11.86
CA SER A 187 33.95 25.82 11.52
C SER A 187 33.21 24.75 12.33
N SER A 188 32.44 23.91 11.64
CA SER A 188 32.03 22.61 12.17
C SER A 188 32.45 21.53 11.18
N THR A 189 33.07 20.51 11.75
CA THR A 189 33.61 19.31 11.11
C THR A 189 32.58 18.64 10.22
N SER A 190 32.86 18.56 8.92
CA SER A 190 32.09 17.79 7.95
C SER A 190 32.24 16.30 8.26
N SER A 191 31.24 15.72 8.91
CA SER A 191 30.98 14.30 8.77
C SER A 191 30.40 14.08 7.38
N THR A 192 31.12 13.39 6.52
CA THR A 192 30.62 12.95 5.21
C THR A 192 29.56 11.87 5.44
N SER A 193 28.32 12.30 5.69
CA SER A 193 27.14 11.49 5.45
C SER A 193 27.08 11.25 3.94
N SER A 194 27.42 10.05 3.49
CA SER A 194 27.14 9.63 2.12
C SER A 194 25.62 9.60 1.96
N SER A 195 25.03 10.63 1.37
CA SER A 195 23.62 10.63 1.00
C SER A 195 23.36 9.41 0.11
N LEU A 196 22.51 8.49 0.55
CA LEU A 196 22.07 7.37 -0.30
C LEU A 196 21.48 7.96 -1.59
N SER A 197 21.97 7.51 -2.74
CA SER A 197 21.50 7.99 -4.04
C SER A 197 20.07 7.56 -4.29
N ILE A 198 19.26 8.45 -4.87
CA ILE A 198 17.90 8.13 -5.31
C ILE A 198 17.97 7.24 -6.56
N VAL A 199 17.31 6.09 -6.51
CA VAL A 199 17.26 5.12 -7.60
C VAL A 199 16.09 5.44 -8.55
N GLU A 200 16.34 5.47 -9.85
CA GLU A 200 15.28 5.61 -10.86
C GLU A 200 14.58 4.25 -11.09
N PRO A 201 13.28 4.23 -11.44
CA PRO A 201 12.54 2.99 -11.62
C PRO A 201 12.99 2.19 -12.85
N LEU A 202 12.88 0.86 -12.75
CA LEU A 202 13.13 -0.10 -13.84
C LEU A 202 12.09 0.03 -14.97
N GLN A 203 10.87 0.40 -14.60
CA GLN A 203 9.73 0.60 -15.48
C GLN A 203 8.78 1.63 -14.86
N ILE A 204 8.18 2.47 -15.70
CA ILE A 204 7.10 3.40 -15.33
C ILE A 204 5.82 2.95 -16.04
N LEU A 205 4.74 2.84 -15.29
CA LEU A 205 3.39 2.55 -15.78
C LEU A 205 2.61 3.86 -15.98
N SER A 206 1.68 3.85 -16.95
CA SER A 206 0.68 4.90 -17.13
C SER A 206 -0.70 4.31 -16.98
N PHE A 207 -1.48 4.86 -16.06
CA PHE A 207 -2.90 4.53 -15.92
C PHE A 207 -3.79 5.47 -16.74
N VAL A 208 -3.23 6.54 -17.32
CA VAL A 208 -3.95 7.46 -18.20
C VAL A 208 -4.00 6.90 -19.63
N GLU A 209 -5.18 6.91 -20.24
CA GLU A 209 -5.32 6.64 -21.68
C GLU A 209 -4.87 7.85 -22.51
N ALA A 210 -4.19 7.62 -23.63
CA ALA A 210 -3.68 8.68 -24.50
C ALA A 210 -4.78 9.57 -25.12
N THR A 211 -6.03 9.14 -25.09
CA THR A 211 -7.17 9.78 -25.74
C THR A 211 -7.98 10.68 -24.78
N GLY A 212 -7.33 11.72 -24.25
CA GLY A 212 -7.89 13.07 -24.04
C GLY A 212 -9.04 13.34 -23.04
N ASN A 213 -9.75 12.34 -22.49
CA ASN A 213 -10.88 12.59 -21.58
C ASN A 213 -10.55 12.40 -20.09
N GLN A 214 -9.37 11.86 -19.76
CA GLN A 214 -8.90 11.72 -18.38
C GLN A 214 -7.97 12.89 -18.06
N LYS A 215 -8.41 13.76 -17.14
CA LYS A 215 -7.59 14.90 -16.68
C LYS A 215 -6.70 14.47 -15.53
N ASP A 216 -5.41 14.73 -15.67
CA ASP A 216 -4.36 14.62 -14.65
C ASP A 216 -3.63 15.99 -14.54
N ASP A 217 -4.39 17.08 -14.66
CA ASP A 217 -3.88 18.46 -14.70
C ASP A 217 -3.77 19.09 -13.31
N GLY A 218 -3.92 18.30 -12.25
CA GLY A 218 -3.93 18.77 -10.87
C GLY A 218 -5.10 19.68 -10.51
N SER A 219 -6.15 19.77 -11.36
CA SER A 219 -7.30 20.66 -11.14
C SER A 219 -8.38 20.08 -10.22
N VAL A 220 -8.35 18.76 -9.98
CA VAL A 220 -9.05 18.19 -8.83
C VAL A 220 -8.19 18.53 -7.61
N LEU A 221 -8.78 19.03 -6.52
CA LEU A 221 -8.04 19.42 -5.30
C LEU A 221 -7.37 18.18 -4.69
N ASP A 222 -6.22 17.82 -5.23
CA ASP A 222 -5.73 16.47 -5.20
C ASP A 222 -4.63 16.30 -4.15
N PHE A 223 -4.88 15.38 -3.24
CA PHE A 223 -3.90 14.75 -2.37
C PHE A 223 -3.00 13.83 -3.23
N GLY A 224 -2.29 14.38 -4.22
CA GLY A 224 -1.24 13.69 -4.99
C GLY A 224 -1.65 12.46 -5.80
N GLY A 225 -2.90 12.34 -6.23
CA GLY A 225 -3.44 11.24 -7.02
C GLY A 225 -4.22 10.23 -6.19
N LEU A 226 -4.21 10.37 -4.86
CA LEU A 226 -4.74 9.39 -3.89
C LEU A 226 -6.27 9.40 -3.77
N ARG A 227 -6.97 10.33 -4.39
CA ARG A 227 -8.44 10.33 -4.35
C ARG A 227 -9.07 10.01 -5.70
N HIS A 228 -8.28 10.09 -6.77
CA HIS A 228 -8.79 10.08 -8.14
C HIS A 228 -7.86 9.33 -9.10
N GLY A 229 -7.11 8.35 -8.61
CA GLY A 229 -6.24 7.51 -9.41
C GLY A 229 -5.98 6.15 -8.78
N ALA A 230 -4.92 5.48 -9.24
CA ALA A 230 -4.46 4.22 -8.68
C ALA A 230 -4.15 4.37 -7.19
N HIS A 231 -4.71 3.47 -6.38
CA HIS A 231 -4.64 3.56 -4.92
C HIS A 231 -4.10 2.31 -4.24
N SER A 232 -4.14 1.15 -4.89
CA SER A 232 -3.54 -0.07 -4.35
C SER A 232 -2.83 -0.90 -5.39
N ALA A 233 -1.95 -1.77 -4.93
CA ALA A 233 -1.24 -2.73 -5.75
C ALA A 233 -0.97 -3.98 -4.90
N ASP A 234 -1.53 -5.13 -5.24
CA ASP A 234 -1.28 -6.40 -4.52
C ASP A 234 -1.04 -7.56 -5.47
N LEU A 235 -0.17 -8.48 -5.04
CA LEU A 235 0.27 -9.62 -5.83
C LEU A 235 -0.69 -10.80 -5.70
N SER A 236 -0.87 -11.56 -6.77
CA SER A 236 -1.44 -12.91 -6.66
C SER A 236 -0.60 -13.77 -5.70
N PRO A 237 -1.19 -14.79 -5.06
CA PRO A 237 -0.46 -15.62 -4.09
C PRO A 237 0.78 -16.34 -4.65
N ASP A 238 0.78 -16.62 -5.95
CA ASP A 238 1.92 -17.22 -6.67
C ASP A 238 2.92 -16.19 -7.20
N GLY A 239 2.66 -14.89 -6.99
CA GLY A 239 3.49 -13.78 -7.44
C GLY A 239 3.54 -13.57 -8.96
N SER A 240 2.65 -14.21 -9.72
CA SER A 240 2.64 -14.12 -11.20
C SER A 240 1.84 -12.94 -11.75
N LEU A 241 0.92 -12.39 -10.96
CA LEU A 241 0.06 -11.26 -11.34
C LEU A 241 0.17 -10.11 -10.33
N LEU A 242 0.04 -8.88 -10.82
CA LEU A 242 -0.18 -7.68 -10.01
C LEU A 242 -1.56 -7.12 -10.32
N TYR A 243 -2.36 -6.90 -9.29
CA TYR A 243 -3.66 -6.23 -9.37
C TYR A 243 -3.51 -4.80 -8.85
N VAL A 244 -4.05 -3.82 -9.57
CA VAL A 244 -4.03 -2.40 -9.18
C VAL A 244 -5.45 -1.87 -9.20
N ALA A 245 -5.97 -1.44 -8.05
CA ALA A 245 -7.26 -0.76 -7.98
C ALA A 245 -7.08 0.73 -8.29
N ASP A 246 -7.94 1.26 -9.16
CA ASP A 246 -7.89 2.64 -9.63
C ASP A 246 -9.24 3.34 -9.46
N ILE A 247 -9.31 4.18 -8.42
CA ILE A 247 -10.48 4.99 -8.09
C ILE A 247 -10.82 5.92 -9.26
N GLY A 248 -9.79 6.53 -9.86
CA GLY A 248 -9.93 7.53 -10.91
C GLY A 248 -10.48 7.03 -12.23
N ARG A 249 -10.10 5.80 -12.61
CA ARG A 249 -10.63 5.14 -13.82
C ARG A 249 -11.85 4.28 -13.55
N ASN A 250 -12.26 4.16 -12.28
CA ASN A 250 -13.26 3.20 -11.85
C ASN A 250 -12.97 1.80 -12.45
N ALA A 251 -11.74 1.33 -12.25
CA ALA A 251 -11.23 0.13 -12.90
C ALA A 251 -10.22 -0.63 -12.03
N ILE A 252 -10.04 -1.91 -12.36
CA ILE A 252 -8.95 -2.75 -11.88
C ILE A 252 -8.01 -3.05 -13.05
N TRP A 253 -6.72 -2.82 -12.86
CA TRP A 253 -5.68 -3.20 -13.81
C TRP A 253 -5.03 -4.51 -13.37
N THR A 254 -4.87 -5.45 -14.29
CA THR A 254 -4.17 -6.72 -14.06
C THR A 254 -2.93 -6.75 -14.94
N TYR A 255 -1.78 -7.04 -14.36
CA TYR A 255 -0.50 -7.18 -15.05
C TYR A 255 0.08 -8.57 -14.85
N ASN A 256 0.67 -9.14 -15.91
CA ASN A 256 1.59 -10.27 -15.79
C ASN A 256 2.94 -9.78 -15.26
N ILE A 257 3.54 -10.53 -14.35
CA ILE A 257 4.87 -10.25 -13.80
C ILE A 257 5.91 -11.14 -14.50
N ASP A 258 7.04 -10.56 -14.90
CA ASP A 258 8.22 -11.31 -15.30
C ASP A 258 8.88 -11.94 -14.05
N THR A 259 8.33 -13.08 -13.65
CA THR A 259 8.84 -13.88 -12.53
C THR A 259 10.15 -14.60 -12.86
N LYS A 260 10.63 -14.57 -14.10
CA LYS A 260 11.89 -15.24 -14.50
C LYS A 260 13.08 -14.30 -14.44
N HIS A 261 12.87 -13.01 -14.67
CA HIS A 261 13.94 -12.02 -14.69
C HIS A 261 13.78 -11.00 -13.57
N ASP A 262 13.31 -9.80 -13.87
CA ASP A 262 13.45 -8.61 -13.03
C ASP A 262 12.11 -8.01 -12.54
N GLY A 263 11.02 -8.76 -12.68
CA GLY A 263 9.71 -8.36 -12.17
C GLY A 263 9.00 -7.30 -13.01
N ARG A 264 9.44 -7.01 -14.24
CA ARG A 264 8.70 -6.12 -15.14
C ARG A 264 7.26 -6.58 -15.36
N LEU A 265 6.40 -5.61 -15.66
CA LEU A 265 4.98 -5.79 -15.81
C LEU A 265 4.55 -5.67 -17.26
N GLU A 266 3.67 -6.58 -17.69
CA GLU A 266 2.96 -6.51 -18.97
C GLU A 266 1.46 -6.39 -18.70
N LEU A 267 0.80 -5.38 -19.26
CA LEU A 267 -0.63 -5.19 -19.06
C LEU A 267 -1.41 -6.36 -19.65
N ALA A 268 -2.20 -7.02 -18.82
CA ALA A 268 -3.00 -8.17 -19.19
C ALA A 268 -4.48 -7.82 -19.35
N GLU A 269 -5.04 -7.04 -18.42
CA GLU A 269 -6.43 -6.62 -18.44
C GLU A 269 -6.61 -5.23 -17.80
N LYS A 270 -7.59 -4.49 -18.31
CA LYS A 270 -8.23 -3.38 -17.61
C LYS A 270 -9.72 -3.69 -17.50
N LEU A 271 -10.18 -3.98 -16.30
CA LEU A 271 -11.58 -4.29 -16.03
C LEU A 271 -12.27 -3.06 -15.44
N ILE A 272 -13.36 -2.60 -16.04
CA ILE A 272 -14.20 -1.54 -15.47
C ILE A 272 -15.03 -2.12 -14.32
N SER A 273 -15.15 -1.37 -13.22
CA SER A 273 -15.91 -1.80 -12.05
C SER A 273 -17.38 -2.09 -12.38
N PRO A 274 -18.04 -2.97 -11.59
CA PRO A 274 -19.43 -3.34 -11.83
C PRO A 274 -20.41 -2.17 -11.82
N ARG A 275 -20.21 -1.15 -10.97
CA ARG A 275 -21.09 0.01 -10.83
C ARG A 275 -20.43 1.26 -11.38
N THR A 276 -21.22 2.17 -11.94
CA THR A 276 -20.71 3.40 -12.56
C THR A 276 -20.11 4.40 -11.58
N ASN A 277 -20.54 4.34 -10.31
CA ASN A 277 -20.09 5.23 -9.23
C ASN A 277 -19.21 4.53 -8.21
N ASP A 278 -18.67 3.36 -8.55
CA ASP A 278 -17.63 2.70 -7.74
C ASP A 278 -16.36 3.56 -7.65
N GLY A 279 -15.38 3.02 -6.95
CA GLY A 279 -14.04 3.57 -6.88
C GLY A 279 -13.13 2.50 -6.30
N PRO A 280 -12.59 1.57 -7.11
CA PRO A 280 -11.72 0.51 -6.64
C PRO A 280 -10.54 1.12 -5.89
N ARG A 281 -10.52 0.90 -4.57
CA ARG A 281 -9.53 1.48 -3.68
C ARG A 281 -8.44 0.48 -3.37
N HIS A 282 -8.80 -0.60 -2.67
CA HIS A 282 -7.87 -1.66 -2.30
C HIS A 282 -8.29 -2.98 -2.96
N VAL A 283 -7.32 -3.70 -3.50
CA VAL A 283 -7.47 -5.08 -3.96
C VAL A 283 -6.79 -6.02 -2.96
N TRP A 284 -7.35 -7.20 -2.75
CA TRP A 284 -6.75 -8.19 -1.87
C TRP A 284 -7.01 -9.61 -2.41
N PRO A 285 -6.01 -10.29 -2.95
CA PRO A 285 -6.17 -11.66 -3.43
C PRO A 285 -6.39 -12.66 -2.30
N HIS A 286 -7.27 -13.65 -2.52
CA HIS A 286 -7.42 -14.76 -1.59
C HIS A 286 -6.23 -15.74 -1.71
N PRO A 287 -5.70 -16.34 -0.63
CA PRO A 287 -4.49 -17.16 -0.68
C PRO A 287 -4.65 -18.43 -1.51
N ALA A 288 -5.88 -18.91 -1.72
CA ALA A 288 -6.16 -20.03 -2.62
C ALA A 288 -5.95 -19.68 -4.11
N GLY A 289 -5.78 -18.40 -4.46
CA GLY A 289 -5.53 -17.94 -5.83
C GLY A 289 -6.75 -18.00 -6.75
N LYS A 290 -7.95 -18.25 -6.21
CA LYS A 290 -9.20 -18.39 -6.98
C LYS A 290 -9.96 -17.08 -7.13
N VAL A 291 -9.92 -16.22 -6.12
CA VAL A 291 -10.67 -14.97 -6.10
C VAL A 291 -9.81 -13.79 -5.68
N VAL A 292 -10.22 -12.60 -6.11
CA VAL A 292 -9.67 -11.31 -5.69
C VAL A 292 -10.81 -10.46 -5.12
N TYR A 293 -10.59 -9.93 -3.92
CA TYR A 293 -11.50 -8.95 -3.31
C TYR A 293 -11.13 -7.56 -3.78
N VAL A 294 -12.13 -6.73 -4.10
CA VAL A 294 -11.93 -5.32 -4.46
C VAL A 294 -12.86 -4.47 -3.62
N LEU A 295 -12.28 -3.62 -2.78
CA LEU A 295 -12.99 -2.65 -1.98
C LEU A 295 -13.33 -1.42 -2.82
N GLN A 296 -14.60 -1.04 -2.84
CA GLN A 296 -15.11 0.11 -3.57
C GLN A 296 -15.30 1.30 -2.61
N GLU A 297 -14.49 2.34 -2.75
CA GLU A 297 -14.46 3.53 -1.89
C GLU A 297 -15.84 4.19 -1.79
N HIS A 298 -16.42 4.54 -2.93
CA HIS A 298 -17.59 5.40 -3.02
C HIS A 298 -18.91 4.68 -2.72
N THR A 299 -18.98 3.37 -2.94
CA THR A 299 -20.22 2.58 -2.78
C THR A 299 -20.21 1.75 -1.50
N SER A 300 -19.10 1.72 -0.75
CA SER A 300 -18.94 0.91 0.46
C SER A 300 -19.28 -0.56 0.23
N HIS A 301 -18.73 -1.14 -0.84
CA HIS A 301 -18.84 -2.55 -1.15
C HIS A 301 -17.48 -3.25 -1.16
N VAL A 302 -17.47 -4.53 -0.79
CA VAL A 302 -16.42 -5.47 -1.17
C VAL A 302 -16.97 -6.34 -2.29
N ASP A 303 -16.38 -6.23 -3.48
CA ASP A 303 -16.66 -7.09 -4.62
C ASP A 303 -15.72 -8.29 -4.65
N VAL A 304 -16.24 -9.44 -5.09
CA VAL A 304 -15.49 -10.67 -5.30
C VAL A 304 -15.40 -10.93 -6.79
N PHE A 305 -14.18 -11.13 -7.28
CA PHE A 305 -13.90 -11.48 -8.66
C PHE A 305 -13.25 -12.85 -8.73
N ASP A 306 -13.80 -13.75 -9.54
CA ASP A 306 -13.13 -14.98 -9.93
C ASP A 306 -11.98 -14.69 -10.87
N LEU A 307 -10.87 -15.42 -10.71
CA LEU A 307 -9.83 -15.49 -11.71
C LEU A 307 -10.25 -16.51 -12.79
N ALA A 308 -10.77 -16.00 -13.91
CA ALA A 308 -11.12 -16.81 -15.08
C ALA A 308 -9.84 -17.39 -15.74
N PRO A 309 -9.93 -18.39 -16.64
CA PRO A 309 -8.75 -18.89 -17.34
C PRO A 309 -7.93 -17.77 -18.01
N GLY A 310 -6.67 -17.65 -17.60
CA GLY A 310 -5.79 -16.52 -17.94
C GLY A 310 -5.76 -15.44 -16.83
N PRO A 311 -5.20 -14.25 -17.11
CA PRO A 311 -5.11 -13.15 -16.16
C PRO A 311 -6.36 -12.25 -16.20
N LYS A 312 -7.57 -12.83 -16.15
CA LYS A 312 -8.83 -12.11 -16.29
C LYS A 312 -9.72 -12.23 -15.07
N LEU A 313 -10.32 -11.11 -14.65
CA LEU A 313 -11.22 -11.03 -13.53
C LEU A 313 -12.69 -11.07 -14.00
N GLN A 314 -13.51 -11.85 -13.30
CA GLN A 314 -14.95 -11.92 -13.52
C GLN A 314 -15.68 -11.62 -12.22
N HIS A 315 -16.49 -10.56 -12.19
CA HIS A 315 -17.31 -10.23 -11.02
C HIS A 315 -18.33 -11.33 -10.73
N VAL A 316 -18.41 -11.79 -9.48
CA VAL A 316 -19.33 -12.85 -9.06
C VAL A 316 -20.17 -12.52 -7.84
N GLN A 317 -19.66 -11.69 -6.91
CA GLN A 317 -20.39 -11.31 -5.69
C GLN A 317 -20.05 -9.87 -5.28
N GLY A 318 -20.93 -9.25 -4.49
CA GLY A 318 -20.68 -7.94 -3.89
C GLY A 318 -21.43 -7.81 -2.57
N VAL A 319 -20.75 -7.28 -1.55
CA VAL A 319 -21.28 -7.16 -0.19
C VAL A 319 -21.14 -5.73 0.29
N ARG A 320 -22.23 -5.13 0.79
CA ARG A 320 -22.22 -3.80 1.41
C ARG A 320 -21.62 -3.89 2.82
N ILE A 321 -20.71 -2.99 3.16
CA ILE A 321 -19.96 -3.02 4.43
C ILE A 321 -20.31 -1.88 5.40
N ILE A 322 -21.48 -1.27 5.21
CA ILE A 322 -22.11 -0.31 6.12
C ILE A 322 -23.58 -0.70 6.31
N PRO A 323 -24.23 -0.32 7.43
CA PRO A 323 -25.65 -0.62 7.63
C PRO A 323 -26.53 -0.12 6.47
N ASP A 324 -27.53 -0.92 6.09
CA ASP A 324 -28.42 -0.66 4.95
C ASP A 324 -29.15 0.70 5.03
N ALA A 325 -29.42 1.18 6.24
CA ALA A 325 -30.10 2.46 6.46
C ALA A 325 -29.22 3.69 6.17
N LEU A 326 -27.89 3.52 6.06
CA LEU A 326 -26.95 4.61 5.86
C LEU A 326 -26.71 4.90 4.38
N LYS A 327 -26.45 6.17 4.08
CA LYS A 327 -26.16 6.65 2.73
C LYS A 327 -24.68 6.51 2.45
N GLU A 328 -24.32 5.87 1.34
CA GLU A 328 -22.91 5.67 0.97
C GLU A 328 -22.16 6.98 0.74
N GLN A 329 -22.87 8.07 0.40
CA GLN A 329 -22.27 9.39 0.18
C GLN A 329 -21.69 10.01 1.44
N ASP A 330 -21.99 9.47 2.63
CA ASP A 330 -21.44 9.95 3.90
C ASP A 330 -20.15 9.19 4.30
N PHE A 331 -19.73 8.21 3.48
CA PHE A 331 -18.62 7.30 3.77
C PHE A 331 -17.64 7.16 2.60
N TRP A 332 -16.42 6.79 2.93
CA TRP A 332 -15.45 6.23 1.99
C TRP A 332 -14.85 4.95 2.54
N ALA A 333 -15.02 3.82 1.84
CA ALA A 333 -14.33 2.59 2.19
C ALA A 333 -12.80 2.81 2.25
N ASP A 334 -12.10 2.06 3.10
CA ASP A 334 -10.66 2.23 3.30
C ASP A 334 -9.83 0.98 3.04
N GLU A 335 -10.04 -0.09 3.80
CA GLU A 335 -9.17 -1.27 3.75
C GLU A 335 -9.95 -2.59 3.63
N VAL A 336 -9.34 -3.60 3.02
CA VAL A 336 -9.85 -4.98 2.94
C VAL A 336 -8.73 -5.99 3.15
N ARG A 337 -8.90 -6.94 4.08
CA ARG A 337 -7.91 -7.97 4.41
C ARG A 337 -8.55 -9.31 4.76
N ASN A 338 -7.87 -10.40 4.41
CA ASN A 338 -8.21 -11.76 4.85
C ASN A 338 -7.85 -11.96 6.32
N SER A 339 -8.61 -12.80 7.02
CA SER A 339 -8.16 -13.32 8.31
C SER A 339 -6.89 -14.14 8.25
N LEU A 340 -6.15 -14.16 9.36
CA LEU A 340 -5.06 -15.11 9.60
C LEU A 340 -5.65 -16.35 10.27
N SER A 341 -6.12 -17.26 9.45
CA SER A 341 -6.80 -18.51 9.81
C SER A 341 -5.91 -19.57 10.49
N ASN A 342 -4.84 -19.15 11.19
CA ASN A 342 -3.91 -20.04 11.90
C ASN A 342 -3.37 -21.19 11.04
N GLY A 343 -3.04 -20.89 9.78
CA GLY A 343 -2.51 -21.87 8.83
C GLY A 343 -3.57 -22.65 8.05
N ALA A 344 -4.88 -22.44 8.28
CA ALA A 344 -5.96 -22.91 7.41
C ALA A 344 -6.30 -21.86 6.33
N ALA A 345 -7.30 -22.12 5.47
CA ALA A 345 -7.83 -21.09 4.57
C ALA A 345 -8.55 -19.98 5.37
N PRO A 346 -8.43 -18.70 4.96
CA PRO A 346 -9.17 -17.60 5.59
C PRO A 346 -10.65 -17.92 5.73
N ARG A 347 -11.22 -17.52 6.86
CA ARG A 347 -12.65 -17.70 7.17
C ARG A 347 -13.41 -16.39 7.15
N TRP A 348 -12.67 -15.28 7.26
CA TRP A 348 -13.23 -13.95 7.36
C TRP A 348 -12.50 -13.01 6.42
N ILE A 349 -13.23 -12.02 5.93
CA ILE A 349 -12.70 -10.79 5.38
C ILE A 349 -13.04 -9.67 6.36
N TYR A 350 -12.04 -8.86 6.67
CA TYR A 350 -12.19 -7.61 7.40
C TYR A 350 -12.17 -6.47 6.40
N ALA A 351 -13.19 -5.62 6.45
CA ALA A 351 -13.25 -4.44 5.61
C ALA A 351 -13.68 -3.22 6.40
N SER A 352 -13.10 -2.07 6.12
CA SER A 352 -13.38 -0.85 6.88
C SER A 352 -13.85 0.31 6.01
N THR A 353 -14.55 1.25 6.64
CA THR A 353 -14.96 2.53 6.04
C THR A 353 -14.63 3.69 6.95
N ARG A 354 -14.41 4.86 6.34
CA ARG A 354 -14.25 6.15 6.99
C ARG A 354 -15.54 6.95 6.83
N GLY A 355 -15.89 7.75 7.83
CA GLY A 355 -16.88 8.81 7.66
C GLY A 355 -16.24 10.03 6.99
N LEU A 356 -16.98 10.73 6.12
CA LEU A 356 -16.47 11.92 5.44
C LEU A 356 -16.41 13.17 6.34
N GLU A 357 -17.16 13.14 7.45
CA GLU A 357 -17.18 14.18 8.47
C GLU A 357 -16.85 13.57 9.83
N ALA A 358 -16.24 14.35 10.73
CA ALA A 358 -15.88 13.88 12.09
C ALA A 358 -17.07 13.41 12.94
N SER A 359 -18.26 13.92 12.62
CA SER A 359 -19.55 13.53 13.21
C SER A 359 -20.02 12.15 12.76
N THR A 360 -19.57 11.68 11.60
CA THR A 360 -19.94 10.40 11.00
C THR A 360 -18.85 9.39 11.32
N LYS A 361 -19.17 8.37 12.12
CA LYS A 361 -18.20 7.34 12.52
C LYS A 361 -18.01 6.32 11.42
N GLY A 362 -16.80 5.78 11.30
CA GLY A 362 -16.49 4.71 10.35
C GLY A 362 -17.07 3.36 10.77
N TRP A 363 -16.83 2.33 9.95
CA TRP A 363 -17.28 0.96 10.22
C TRP A 363 -16.15 -0.04 10.03
N LEU A 364 -16.19 -1.13 10.80
CA LEU A 364 -15.45 -2.37 10.56
C LEU A 364 -16.45 -3.50 10.34
N ALA A 365 -16.41 -4.11 9.17
CA ALA A 365 -17.21 -5.26 8.78
C ALA A 365 -16.40 -6.56 8.88
N VAL A 366 -17.07 -7.63 9.29
CA VAL A 366 -16.56 -9.01 9.18
C VAL A 366 -17.47 -9.77 8.22
N ILE A 367 -16.90 -10.30 7.15
CA ILE A 367 -17.61 -11.04 6.11
C ILE A 367 -17.15 -12.50 6.18
N ALA A 368 -18.09 -13.44 6.25
CA ALA A 368 -17.79 -14.87 6.19
C ALA A 368 -17.46 -15.29 4.75
N VAL A 369 -16.42 -16.10 4.60
CA VAL A 369 -16.03 -16.71 3.32
C VAL A 369 -15.85 -18.21 3.45
N ASP A 370 -16.05 -18.91 2.35
CA ASP A 370 -15.72 -20.33 2.23
C ASP A 370 -14.22 -20.55 1.99
N ALA A 371 -13.81 -21.82 1.85
CA ALA A 371 -12.42 -22.19 1.68
C ALA A 371 -11.80 -21.73 0.34
N ASP A 372 -12.63 -21.42 -0.66
CA ASP A 372 -12.21 -20.92 -1.96
C ASP A 372 -12.12 -19.39 -1.98
N GLY A 373 -12.76 -18.73 -1.02
CA GLY A 373 -12.78 -17.28 -0.81
C GLY A 373 -14.09 -16.63 -1.26
N HIS A 374 -15.11 -17.41 -1.65
CA HIS A 374 -16.40 -16.82 -1.96
C HIS A 374 -17.13 -16.43 -0.69
N VAL A 375 -17.92 -15.36 -0.76
CA VAL A 375 -18.73 -14.93 0.38
C VAL A 375 -19.77 -16.00 0.70
N ASP A 376 -19.80 -16.46 1.95
CA ASP A 376 -20.83 -17.36 2.46
C ASP A 376 -22.11 -16.54 2.73
N THR A 377 -22.92 -16.37 1.68
CA THR A 377 -24.17 -15.61 1.76
C THR A 377 -25.22 -16.22 2.71
N SER A 378 -25.02 -17.45 3.20
CA SER A 378 -25.90 -18.07 4.21
C SER A 378 -25.58 -17.63 5.64
N ALA A 379 -24.41 -17.04 5.86
CA ALA A 379 -23.98 -16.51 7.15
C ALA A 379 -24.44 -15.07 7.35
N GLY A 380 -24.82 -14.72 8.59
CA GLY A 380 -25.16 -13.34 8.97
C GLY A 380 -26.22 -12.70 8.07
N ASP A 381 -26.02 -11.41 7.75
CA ASP A 381 -26.82 -10.72 6.73
C ASP A 381 -26.06 -10.74 5.40
N LYS A 382 -26.41 -11.70 4.54
CA LYS A 382 -25.83 -11.89 3.20
C LYS A 382 -24.30 -12.00 3.21
N GLY A 383 -23.75 -12.68 4.21
CA GLY A 383 -22.31 -12.88 4.43
C GLY A 383 -21.70 -11.96 5.47
N VAL A 384 -22.32 -10.82 5.80
CA VAL A 384 -21.82 -9.93 6.86
C VAL A 384 -22.23 -10.48 8.22
N VAL A 385 -21.26 -10.95 8.99
CA VAL A 385 -21.49 -11.57 10.32
C VAL A 385 -21.31 -10.59 11.48
N ALA A 386 -20.63 -9.47 11.25
CA ALA A 386 -20.54 -8.37 12.21
C ALA A 386 -20.32 -7.03 11.50
N LEU A 387 -20.91 -5.98 12.06
CA LEU A 387 -20.64 -4.58 11.76
C LEU A 387 -20.38 -3.86 13.09
N TRP A 388 -19.24 -3.19 13.19
CA TRP A 388 -18.84 -2.44 14.38
C TRP A 388 -18.57 -0.99 13.99
N GLU A 389 -19.28 -0.06 14.62
CA GLU A 389 -19.04 1.37 14.45
C GLU A 389 -17.72 1.75 15.13
N THR A 390 -16.80 2.35 14.37
CA THR A 390 -15.47 2.69 14.88
C THR A 390 -15.51 3.92 15.79
N PRO A 391 -14.56 4.10 16.72
CA PRO A 391 -14.64 5.18 17.72
C PRO A 391 -14.57 6.59 17.12
N THR A 392 -13.98 6.74 15.94
CA THR A 392 -13.80 7.99 15.19
C THR A 392 -14.36 7.86 13.77
N SER A 393 -14.33 8.95 13.00
CA SER A 393 -14.58 8.85 11.55
C SER A 393 -13.45 8.08 10.82
N GLY A 394 -12.28 7.98 11.46
CA GLY A 394 -11.03 7.52 10.87
C GLY A 394 -10.20 8.65 10.21
N GLY A 395 -10.85 9.73 9.77
CA GLY A 395 -10.19 10.78 9.01
C GLY A 395 -9.77 10.26 7.63
N TRP A 396 -8.47 10.14 7.39
CA TRP A 396 -7.91 9.60 6.14
C TRP A 396 -7.53 8.12 6.22
N ALA A 397 -7.53 7.53 7.41
CA ALA A 397 -7.38 6.09 7.60
C ALA A 397 -8.61 5.53 8.30
N ASN A 398 -8.90 4.26 8.11
CA ASN A 398 -9.51 3.41 9.12
C ASN A 398 -8.95 2.02 8.89
N ALA A 399 -7.64 1.95 8.61
CA ALA A 399 -7.05 0.81 7.94
C ALA A 399 -6.94 -0.36 8.92
N VAL A 400 -7.54 -1.48 8.54
CA VAL A 400 -7.54 -2.70 9.34
C VAL A 400 -6.39 -3.61 8.91
N GLN A 401 -5.57 -4.04 9.86
CA GLN A 401 -4.50 -5.01 9.63
C GLN A 401 -4.65 -6.20 10.58
N PRO A 402 -5.03 -7.38 10.08
CA PRO A 402 -5.03 -8.62 10.84
C PRO A 402 -3.64 -8.92 11.43
N GLY A 403 -3.63 -9.31 12.69
CA GLY A 403 -2.45 -9.58 13.50
C GLY A 403 -2.48 -10.99 14.08
N PRO A 404 -1.95 -11.20 15.29
CA PRO A 404 -1.88 -12.53 15.88
C PRO A 404 -3.28 -13.11 16.13
N THR A 405 -3.37 -14.44 16.06
CA THR A 405 -4.54 -15.17 16.55
C THR A 405 -4.10 -16.01 17.74
N VAL A 406 -4.73 -15.81 18.89
CA VAL A 406 -4.40 -16.49 20.15
C VAL A 406 -5.64 -17.19 20.67
N ASP A 407 -5.54 -18.50 20.90
CA ASP A 407 -6.65 -19.33 21.40
C ASP A 407 -7.95 -19.18 20.60
N GLY A 408 -7.83 -19.02 19.27
CA GLY A 408 -8.96 -18.87 18.35
C GLY A 408 -9.55 -17.45 18.28
N VAL A 409 -8.94 -16.47 18.95
CA VAL A 409 -9.32 -15.06 18.88
C VAL A 409 -8.34 -14.32 17.97
N GLU A 410 -8.83 -13.70 16.91
CA GLU A 410 -8.03 -12.88 16.01
C GLU A 410 -7.91 -11.46 16.54
N TYR A 411 -6.71 -10.89 16.53
CA TYR A 411 -6.48 -9.51 16.92
C TYR A 411 -6.11 -8.69 15.70
N LEU A 412 -6.68 -7.49 15.58
CA LEU A 412 -6.48 -6.60 14.45
C LEU A 412 -6.00 -5.24 14.93
N ALA A 413 -5.02 -4.67 14.24
CA ALA A 413 -4.70 -3.26 14.39
C ALA A 413 -5.67 -2.44 13.53
N LEU A 414 -6.14 -1.32 14.07
CA LEU A 414 -6.95 -0.34 13.36
C LEU A 414 -6.34 1.04 13.56
N THR A 415 -6.09 1.77 12.48
CA THR A 415 -5.45 3.09 12.52
C THR A 415 -6.46 4.21 12.28
N ASP A 416 -6.29 5.31 12.98
CA ASP A 416 -7.10 6.52 12.84
C ASP A 416 -6.20 7.74 12.64
N SER A 417 -6.48 8.51 11.60
CA SER A 417 -5.74 9.73 11.30
C SER A 417 -6.48 11.01 11.73
N GLU A 418 -7.74 10.92 12.17
CA GLU A 418 -8.50 12.06 12.71
C GLU A 418 -7.84 12.57 13.99
N ASP A 419 -7.62 11.65 14.93
CA ASP A 419 -7.05 11.93 16.23
C ASP A 419 -5.66 11.33 16.41
N GLY A 420 -5.22 10.42 15.53
CA GLY A 420 -3.94 9.74 15.69
C GLY A 420 -4.01 8.56 16.64
N TRP A 421 -5.18 7.93 16.78
CA TRP A 421 -5.31 6.71 17.55
C TRP A 421 -4.83 5.49 16.76
N VAL A 422 -4.27 4.54 17.49
CA VAL A 422 -4.12 3.15 17.06
C VAL A 422 -4.88 2.28 18.04
N PHE A 423 -5.77 1.45 17.52
CA PHE A 423 -6.57 0.51 18.29
C PHE A 423 -6.07 -0.91 18.03
N VAL A 424 -6.22 -1.78 19.03
CA VAL A 424 -6.26 -3.22 18.83
C VAL A 424 -7.67 -3.69 19.15
N VAL A 425 -8.30 -4.35 18.19
CA VAL A 425 -9.62 -4.99 18.33
C VAL A 425 -9.48 -6.50 18.25
N SER A 426 -10.36 -7.24 18.90
CA SER A 426 -10.43 -8.71 18.88
C SER A 426 -11.69 -9.18 18.18
N TRP A 427 -11.59 -10.31 17.47
CA TRP A 427 -12.70 -11.06 16.89
C TRP A 427 -12.62 -12.52 17.35
N ASP A 428 -13.62 -12.98 18.09
CA ASP A 428 -13.70 -14.36 18.62
C ASP A 428 -14.63 -15.27 17.80
N GLY A 429 -15.05 -14.81 16.62
CA GLY A 429 -16.06 -15.47 15.79
C GLY A 429 -17.50 -15.08 16.12
N LYS A 430 -17.72 -14.19 17.11
CA LYS A 430 -19.05 -13.73 17.52
C LYS A 430 -19.15 -12.22 17.66
N GLU A 431 -18.16 -11.58 18.27
CA GLU A 431 -18.20 -10.14 18.54
C GLU A 431 -16.86 -9.47 18.31
N ILE A 432 -16.92 -8.23 17.82
CA ILE A 432 -15.78 -7.32 17.78
C ILE A 432 -15.69 -6.58 19.11
N LYS A 433 -14.51 -6.55 19.71
CA LYS A 433 -14.22 -5.76 20.92
C LYS A 433 -12.94 -4.98 20.76
N GLU A 434 -12.97 -3.71 21.13
CA GLU A 434 -11.73 -2.99 21.39
C GLU A 434 -11.08 -3.51 22.69
N VAL A 435 -9.82 -3.94 22.60
CA VAL A 435 -9.09 -4.51 23.74
C VAL A 435 -7.94 -3.62 24.21
N ALA A 436 -7.42 -2.74 23.35
CA ALA A 436 -6.42 -1.74 23.70
C ALA A 436 -6.43 -0.57 22.71
N ARG A 437 -5.90 0.59 23.14
CA ARG A 437 -5.65 1.74 22.27
C ARG A 437 -4.43 2.53 22.74
N GLN A 438 -3.80 3.25 21.83
CA GLN A 438 -2.67 4.14 22.08
C GLN A 438 -2.77 5.34 21.15
N LYS A 439 -2.65 6.56 21.70
CA LYS A 439 -2.56 7.78 20.87
C LYS A 439 -1.11 7.99 20.45
N LEU A 440 -0.87 8.31 19.19
CA LEU A 440 0.45 8.74 18.73
C LEU A 440 0.76 10.17 19.23
N ASP A 441 1.94 10.67 18.88
CA ASP A 441 2.34 12.04 19.24
C ASP A 441 1.33 13.07 18.69
N PRO A 442 1.15 14.23 19.36
CA PRO A 442 0.24 15.27 18.89
C PRO A 442 0.48 15.64 17.43
N GLY A 443 -0.58 15.58 16.62
CA GLY A 443 -0.53 15.87 15.20
C GLY A 443 -0.11 14.70 14.32
N ALA A 444 0.26 13.53 14.86
CA ALA A 444 0.54 12.34 14.06
C ALA A 444 -0.74 11.60 13.68
N GLY A 445 -1.14 11.67 12.41
CA GLY A 445 -2.25 10.89 11.86
C GLY A 445 -1.78 9.48 11.49
N ALA A 446 -2.23 8.46 12.22
CA ALA A 446 -1.86 7.07 11.94
C ALA A 446 -2.41 6.65 10.57
N ALA A 447 -1.56 6.05 9.74
CA ALA A 447 -1.92 5.67 8.37
C ALA A 447 -2.23 4.17 8.27
N THR A 448 -1.21 3.32 8.28
CA THR A 448 -1.35 1.86 8.18
C THR A 448 -0.45 1.14 9.17
N ALA A 449 -0.85 -0.06 9.59
CA ALA A 449 -0.08 -0.91 10.46
C ALA A 449 0.42 -2.17 9.74
N VAL A 450 1.57 -2.71 10.14
CA VAL A 450 2.08 -4.04 9.73
C VAL A 450 2.68 -4.78 10.92
N TRP A 451 2.22 -6.00 11.18
CA TRP A 451 2.70 -6.82 12.30
C TRP A 451 4.07 -7.45 12.03
N LEU A 452 4.90 -7.52 13.06
CA LEU A 452 6.29 -8.02 13.00
C LEU A 452 6.42 -9.51 13.29
#